data_AF-A0A7K5EV50-F1
#
_entry.id   AF-A0A7K5EV50-F1
#
_cell.length_a   1.000
_cell.length_b   1.000
_cell.length_c   1.000
_cell.angle_alpha   90.00
_cell.angle_beta   90.00
_cell.angle_gamma   90.00
#
_symmetry.space_group_name_H-M   'P 1'
#
loop_
_entity.id
_entity.type
_entity.pdbx_description
1 polymer ?
#
loop_
_entity_poly.entity_id
_entity_poly.type
_entity_poly.pdbx_seq_one_letter_code
_entity_poly.pdbx_strand_id
1 'polypeptide(L)'
;QNSTCIICLDLVEDKMSYRTMVCPACQHAWFHRSCIQKQAVHAGVCFRCLHCRNEDQFVMEMLTMGIRISKRQPSWESDQAVGLVYQRHSCCNASKCLCPGGREQAEEEG
;
A
#
# COMPACT_ATOMS: atom_id res chain seq x y z
N GLN A 1 -19.74 -7.78 14.46
CA GLN A 1 -19.18 -7.32 13.17
C GLN A 1 -17.75 -7.78 13.18
N ASN A 2 -17.35 -8.57 12.18
CA ASN A 2 -16.00 -9.12 12.12
C ASN A 2 -15.11 -8.09 11.42
N SER A 3 -14.11 -7.55 12.11
CA SER A 3 -13.18 -6.60 11.52
C SER A 3 -12.07 -7.34 10.76
N THR A 4 -11.61 -6.79 9.64
CA THR A 4 -10.51 -7.37 8.85
C THR A 4 -9.29 -6.47 8.85
N CYS A 5 -8.10 -7.07 8.83
CA CYS A 5 -6.87 -6.34 8.69
C CYS A 5 -6.75 -5.81 7.26
N ILE A 6 -6.64 -4.49 7.08
CA ILE A 6 -6.58 -3.92 5.72
C ILE A 6 -5.26 -4.19 4.97
N ILE A 7 -4.28 -4.84 5.63
CA ILE A 7 -2.98 -5.18 5.03
C ILE A 7 -2.99 -6.62 4.49
N CYS A 8 -3.42 -7.61 5.29
CA CYS A 8 -3.44 -9.02 4.86
C CYS A 8 -4.83 -9.54 4.49
N LEU A 9 -5.88 -8.75 4.71
CA LEU A 9 -7.29 -9.07 4.46
C LEU A 9 -7.87 -10.20 5.33
N ASP A 10 -7.09 -10.74 6.26
CA ASP A 10 -7.57 -11.71 7.26
C ASP A 10 -8.32 -11.04 8.42
N LEU A 11 -9.14 -11.83 9.12
CA LEU A 11 -9.85 -11.40 10.33
C LEU A 11 -8.89 -10.96 11.43
N VAL A 12 -9.24 -9.89 12.13
CA VAL A 12 -8.61 -9.51 13.40
C VAL A 12 -9.49 -9.92 14.58
N GLU A 13 -8.95 -9.88 15.80
CA GLU A 13 -9.77 -9.99 17.00
C GLU A 13 -10.80 -8.84 17.03
N ASP A 14 -12.04 -9.10 17.45
CA ASP A 14 -13.11 -8.08 17.52
C ASP A 14 -12.91 -7.02 18.63
N LYS A 15 -11.69 -6.91 19.17
CA LYS A 15 -11.31 -5.96 20.21
C LYS A 15 -9.88 -5.47 20.00
N MET A 16 -9.62 -4.24 20.42
CA MET A 16 -8.26 -3.73 20.52
C MET A 16 -7.47 -4.56 21.53
N SER A 17 -6.27 -4.99 21.13
CA SER A 17 -5.38 -5.79 21.96
C SER A 17 -3.92 -5.52 21.57
N TYR A 18 -2.96 -6.15 22.24
CA TYR A 18 -1.57 -6.07 21.77
C TYR A 18 -1.42 -6.61 20.33
N ARG A 19 -2.30 -7.53 19.88
CA ARG A 19 -2.24 -8.13 18.54
C ARG A 19 -3.08 -7.38 17.51
N THR A 20 -4.09 -6.64 17.96
CA THR A 20 -5.06 -5.95 17.10
C THR A 20 -5.06 -4.45 17.38
N MET A 21 -4.83 -3.66 16.33
CA MET A 21 -4.77 -2.21 16.40
C MET A 21 -5.78 -1.59 15.45
N VAL A 22 -6.27 -0.40 15.81
CA VAL A 22 -7.08 0.45 14.93
C VAL A 22 -6.33 1.75 14.66
N CYS A 23 -6.51 2.34 13.48
CA CYS A 23 -5.95 3.65 13.17
C CYS A 23 -6.50 4.69 14.15
N PRO A 24 -5.66 5.40 14.91
CA PRO A 24 -6.12 6.39 15.88
C PRO A 24 -6.70 7.65 15.23
N ALA A 25 -6.29 7.97 14.00
CA ALA A 25 -6.80 9.12 13.27
C ALA A 25 -8.22 8.90 12.72
N CYS A 26 -8.49 7.75 12.09
CA CYS A 26 -9.79 7.51 11.46
C CYS A 26 -10.69 6.51 12.18
N GLN A 27 -10.18 5.66 13.06
CA GLN A 27 -10.92 4.62 13.78
C GLN A 27 -11.64 3.58 12.90
N HIS A 28 -11.40 3.59 11.58
CA HIS A 28 -12.03 2.67 10.62
C HIS A 28 -11.08 1.59 10.10
N ALA A 29 -9.76 1.82 10.18
CA ALA A 29 -8.76 0.89 9.65
C ALA A 29 -8.20 -0.01 10.74
N TRP A 30 -8.40 -1.32 10.59
CA TRP A 30 -7.94 -2.34 11.53
C TRP A 30 -6.69 -3.04 11.01
N PHE A 31 -5.81 -3.44 11.94
CA PHE A 31 -4.52 -4.04 11.64
C PHE A 31 -4.15 -5.13 12.64
N HIS A 32 -3.57 -6.21 12.12
CA HIS A 32 -2.66 -7.02 12.94
C HIS A 32 -1.41 -6.20 13.27
N ARG A 33 -0.96 -6.24 14.52
CA ARG A 33 0.29 -5.59 14.95
C ARG A 33 1.48 -6.05 14.11
N SER A 34 1.56 -7.36 13.82
CA SER A 34 2.61 -7.92 12.98
C SER A 34 2.59 -7.37 11.55
N CYS A 35 1.40 -7.19 10.97
CA CYS A 35 1.24 -6.61 9.64
C CYS A 35 1.66 -5.14 9.61
N ILE A 36 1.24 -4.34 10.58
CA ILE A 36 1.61 -2.92 10.61
C ILE A 36 3.10 -2.72 10.90
N GLN A 37 3.72 -3.58 11.71
CA GLN A 37 5.18 -3.56 11.92
C GLN A 37 5.94 -3.86 10.63
N LYS A 38 5.53 -4.88 9.86
CA LYS A 38 6.13 -5.17 8.55
C LYS A 38 5.94 -3.97 7.62
N GLN A 39 4.73 -3.41 7.55
CA GLN A 39 4.45 -2.25 6.70
C GLN A 39 5.30 -1.04 7.08
N ALA A 40 5.53 -0.77 8.37
CA ALA A 40 6.38 0.34 8.82
C ALA A 40 7.85 0.19 8.41
N VAL A 41 8.34 -1.05 8.33
CA VAL A 41 9.69 -1.35 7.83
C VAL A 41 9.77 -1.15 6.32
N HIS A 42 8.78 -1.66 5.58
CA HIS A 42 8.75 -1.63 4.12
C HIS A 42 8.39 -0.27 3.53
N ALA A 43 7.44 0.46 4.12
CA ALA A 43 7.01 1.77 3.63
C ALA A 43 7.97 2.90 4.01
N GLY A 44 8.69 2.75 5.13
CA GLY A 44 9.66 3.72 5.60
C GLY A 44 9.10 5.15 5.64
N VAL A 45 9.71 6.07 4.88
CA VAL A 45 9.28 7.48 4.80
C VAL A 45 7.87 7.67 4.22
N CYS A 46 7.31 6.68 3.53
CA CYS A 46 5.91 6.74 3.03
C CYS A 46 4.91 6.08 3.98
N PHE A 47 5.29 5.80 5.23
CA PHE A 47 4.41 5.13 6.18
C PHE A 47 3.26 6.05 6.64
N ARG A 48 2.04 5.69 6.25
CA ARG A 48 0.80 6.40 6.56
C ARG A 48 -0.36 5.41 6.67
N CYS A 49 -1.50 5.85 7.19
CA CYS A 49 -2.70 5.01 7.18
C CYS A 49 -3.14 4.72 5.73
N LEU A 50 -3.31 3.45 5.38
CA LEU A 50 -3.75 3.06 4.03
C LEU A 50 -5.23 3.42 3.73
N HIS A 51 -6.01 3.75 4.77
CA HIS A 51 -7.41 4.14 4.61
C HIS A 51 -7.59 5.66 4.53
N CYS A 52 -7.25 6.41 5.60
CA CYS A 52 -7.48 7.85 5.65
C CYS A 52 -6.29 8.69 5.15
N ARG A 53 -5.16 8.06 4.83
CA ARG A 53 -3.92 8.70 4.37
C ARG A 53 -3.30 9.70 5.35
N ASN A 54 -3.80 9.80 6.58
CA ASN A 54 -3.16 10.59 7.62
C ASN A 54 -1.76 10.03 7.90
N GLU A 55 -0.78 10.93 7.89
CA GLU A 55 0.63 10.64 8.15
C GLU A 55 1.01 11.09 9.56
N ASP A 56 0.90 12.38 9.88
CA ASP A 56 1.44 12.96 11.12
C ASP A 56 0.93 12.28 12.39
N GLN A 57 -0.39 12.27 12.60
CA GLN A 57 -1.00 11.68 13.79
C GLN A 57 -0.82 10.16 13.78
N PHE A 58 -0.95 9.53 12.61
CA PHE A 58 -0.77 8.10 12.48
C PHE A 58 0.64 7.66 12.88
N VAL A 59 1.68 8.27 12.30
CA VAL A 59 3.09 7.99 12.58
C VAL A 59 3.40 8.21 14.05
N MET A 60 2.98 9.34 14.63
CA MET A 60 3.22 9.66 16.03
C MET A 60 2.64 8.59 16.96
N GLU A 61 1.37 8.21 16.75
CA GLU A 61 0.71 7.21 17.57
C GLU A 61 1.29 5.81 17.36
N MET A 62 1.66 5.45 16.12
CA MET A 62 2.32 4.17 15.85
C MET A 62 3.65 4.08 16.60
N LEU A 63 4.44 5.15 16.67
CA LEU A 63 5.66 5.22 17.48
C LEU A 63 5.38 5.07 18.97
N THR A 64 4.39 5.80 19.50
CA THR A 64 3.94 5.70 20.91
C THR A 64 3.54 4.27 21.27
N MET A 65 2.89 3.57 20.34
CA MET A 65 2.49 2.16 20.49
C MET A 65 3.64 1.16 20.27
N GLY A 66 4.88 1.63 20.07
CA GLY A 66 6.08 0.82 19.94
C GLY A 66 6.30 0.19 18.55
N ILE A 67 5.66 0.74 17.51
CA ILE A 67 5.94 0.35 16.11
C ILE A 67 7.17 1.12 15.63
N ARG A 68 8.20 0.39 15.20
CA ARG A 68 9.42 1.00 14.64
C ARG A 68 9.21 1.31 13.16
N ILE A 69 9.45 2.56 12.78
CA ILE A 69 9.32 3.04 11.39
C ILE A 69 10.72 3.26 10.81
N SER A 70 10.96 2.70 9.63
CA SER A 70 12.22 2.87 8.91
C SER A 70 12.33 4.29 8.35
N LYS A 71 13.53 4.89 8.35
CA LYS A 71 13.80 6.19 7.70
C LYS A 71 14.21 6.04 6.22
N ARG A 72 14.17 4.82 5.68
CA ARG A 72 14.58 4.52 4.30
C ARG A 72 13.44 4.82 3.34
N GLN A 73 13.77 4.97 2.05
CA GLN A 73 12.77 4.91 1.00
C GLN A 73 12.01 3.57 1.05
N PRO A 74 10.75 3.54 0.58
CA PRO A 74 9.99 2.31 0.54
C PRO A 74 10.71 1.22 -0.25
N SER A 75 10.61 -0.03 0.20
CA SER A 75 11.30 -1.15 -0.46
C SER A 75 10.85 -1.35 -1.91
N TRP A 76 9.60 -1.01 -2.22
CA TRP A 76 9.10 -1.10 -3.59
C TRP A 76 9.85 -0.15 -4.53
N GLU A 77 10.41 0.98 -4.09
CA GLU A 77 11.19 1.87 -4.97
C GLU A 77 12.55 1.26 -5.38
N SER A 78 13.07 0.32 -4.59
CA SER A 78 14.32 -0.39 -4.88
C SER A 78 14.14 -1.68 -5.69
N ASP A 79 12.91 -2.17 -5.83
CA ASP A 79 12.64 -3.39 -6.58
C ASP A 79 12.77 -3.09 -8.09
N GLN A 80 13.61 -3.86 -8.80
CA GLN A 80 13.79 -3.75 -10.26
C GLN A 80 12.46 -3.83 -11.05
N ALA A 81 11.40 -4.36 -10.42
CA ALA A 81 10.03 -4.36 -10.94
C ALA A 81 9.45 -2.96 -11.17
N VAL A 82 9.90 -1.91 -10.46
CA VAL A 82 9.44 -0.53 -10.71
C VAL A 82 9.81 -0.06 -12.11
N GLY A 83 10.98 -0.45 -12.62
CA GLY A 83 11.37 -0.16 -14.00
C GLY A 83 10.40 -0.74 -15.04
N LEU A 84 9.77 -1.89 -14.73
CA LEU A 84 8.78 -2.53 -15.59
C LEU A 84 7.39 -1.88 -15.47
N VAL A 85 7.02 -1.35 -14.29
CA VAL A 85 5.73 -0.65 -14.09
C VAL A 85 5.68 0.69 -14.81
N TYR A 86 6.81 1.40 -14.92
CA TYR A 86 6.92 2.60 -15.76
C TYR A 86 7.01 2.29 -17.26
N GLN A 87 7.15 1.01 -17.64
CA GLN A 87 7.13 0.62 -19.03
C GLN A 87 5.67 0.63 -19.50
N ARG A 88 5.25 1.74 -20.09
CA ARG A 88 3.93 1.88 -20.72
C ARG A 88 3.76 0.72 -21.71
N HIS A 89 2.65 -0.01 -21.61
CA HIS A 89 2.36 -1.14 -22.49
C HIS A 89 2.45 -0.67 -23.93
N SER A 90 3.48 -1.16 -24.64
CA SER A 90 3.85 -0.64 -25.95
C SER A 90 3.21 -1.41 -27.11
N CYS A 91 2.42 -2.45 -26.83
CA CYS A 91 1.81 -3.27 -27.87
C CYS A 91 0.37 -3.69 -27.55
N CYS A 92 -0.55 -3.57 -28.49
CA CYS A 92 -1.92 -4.02 -28.34
C CYS A 92 -2.01 -5.57 -28.31
N ASN A 93 -2.47 -6.12 -27.19
CA ASN A 93 -2.63 -7.55 -26.97
C ASN A 93 -3.99 -8.13 -27.44
N ALA A 94 -4.86 -7.32 -28.04
CA ALA A 94 -6.14 -7.79 -28.57
C ALA A 94 -5.94 -8.85 -29.66
N SER A 95 -6.77 -9.89 -29.72
CA SER A 95 -6.67 -10.93 -30.77
C SER A 95 -6.70 -10.32 -32.18
N LYS A 96 -7.54 -9.31 -32.40
CA LYS A 96 -7.55 -8.46 -33.60
C LYS A 96 -7.35 -7.00 -33.22
N CYS A 97 -6.22 -6.42 -33.60
CA CYS A 97 -5.97 -4.98 -33.44
C CYS A 97 -6.62 -4.19 -34.59
N LEU A 98 -7.28 -3.08 -34.26
CA LEU A 98 -7.94 -2.19 -35.22
C LEU A 98 -7.19 -0.87 -35.41
N CYS A 99 -6.06 -0.67 -34.73
CA CYS A 99 -5.26 0.54 -34.87
C CYS A 99 -4.68 0.60 -36.29
N PRO A 100 -4.93 1.68 -37.08
CA PRO A 100 -4.34 1.85 -38.41
C PRO A 100 -2.82 1.88 -38.39
N GLY A 101 -2.25 2.36 -37.27
CA GLY A 101 -0.82 2.42 -36.98
C GLY A 101 -0.15 1.09 -36.63
N GLY A 102 -0.94 0.00 -36.55
CA GLY A 102 -0.46 -1.29 -36.09
C GLY A 102 -0.42 -1.40 -34.57
N ARG A 103 0.02 -2.56 -34.09
CA ARG A 103 -0.09 -2.94 -32.67
C ARG A 103 0.84 -2.17 -31.76
N GLU A 104 1.94 -1.65 -32.29
CA GLU A 104 3.01 -1.00 -31.53
C GLU A 104 2.78 0.51 -31.35
N GLN A 105 1.76 1.06 -31.99
CA GLN A 105 1.46 2.48 -31.93
C GLN A 105 0.57 2.77 -30.72
N ALA A 106 1.07 3.60 -29.80
CA ALA A 106 0.27 4.19 -28.74
C ALA A 106 -0.58 5.34 -29.32
N GLU A 107 -1.77 5.58 -28.76
CA GLU A 107 -2.53 6.80 -29.06
C GLU A 107 -1.74 8.04 -28.64
N GLU A 108 -1.58 9.01 -29.54
CA GLU A 108 -1.10 10.36 -29.21
C GLU A 108 -2.23 11.11 -28.50
N GLU A 109 -2.25 11.01 -27.17
CA GLU A 109 -3.00 11.82 -26.20
C GLU A 109 -4.54 11.92 -26.37
N GLY A 110 -5.26 11.81 -25.24
CA GLY A 110 -6.72 11.93 -25.15
C GLY A 110 -7.19 13.35 -24.92
#